data_AF-A0A3A0CHQ0-F1
#
_entry.id   AF-A0A3A0CHQ0-F1
#
_cell.length_a   1.000
_cell.length_b   1.000
_cell.length_c   1.000
_cell.angle_alpha   90.00
_cell.angle_beta   90.00
_cell.angle_gamma   90.00
#
_symmetry.space_group_name_H-M   'P 1'
#
loop_
_entity.id
_entity.type
_entity.pdbx_description
1 polymer ?
#
loop_
_entity_poly.entity_id
_entity_poly.type
_entity_poly.pdbx_seq_one_letter_code
_entity_poly.pdbx_strand_id
1 'polypeptide(L)'
;MRPCLSSRVVTFAVVALLAVASGVNAAITTTFSSGLEGWEGPTGIGGSTFIDNTLGNAAPSLRTIFNDFGITFSNSSNANFIGDYTTDPAVTISIDTYTSFLNFFGIDATRDFIVELRDFDNPEPGYPWTSVWYNLGTLDASNPGWHSWSVTIADTSAAALPAGWGGYGAEDPNTFEPILPPGRTFTSVLAGVDEIAFTTLVPGFFFGFTDHDVAVDNITLKRVPEPATTGLVLIGASLLLRRRR
;
A
#
# COMPACT_ATOMS: atom_id res chain seq x y z
N MET A 1 26.11 -53.32 58.65
CA MET A 1 25.69 -51.89 58.55
C MET A 1 25.76 -51.48 57.09
N ARG A 2 24.65 -50.97 56.54
CA ARG A 2 24.56 -50.22 55.26
C ARG A 2 25.38 -48.92 55.38
N PRO A 3 25.91 -48.31 54.28
CA PRO A 3 25.06 -47.53 53.36
C PRO A 3 25.31 -47.71 51.86
N CYS A 4 24.20 -47.65 51.12
CA CYS A 4 24.08 -47.33 49.71
C CYS A 4 24.85 -46.05 49.33
N LEU A 5 25.51 -46.04 48.16
CA LEU A 5 25.72 -44.81 47.40
C LEU A 5 25.04 -44.92 46.03
N SER A 6 24.04 -44.06 45.88
CA SER A 6 23.34 -43.68 44.66
C SER A 6 24.17 -42.62 43.94
N SER A 7 24.42 -42.78 42.64
CA SER A 7 24.97 -41.69 41.81
C SER A 7 24.23 -41.57 40.48
N ARG A 8 23.26 -40.67 40.55
CA ARG A 8 22.51 -39.89 39.55
C ARG A 8 23.01 -39.92 38.11
N VAL A 9 22.12 -40.35 37.21
CA VAL A 9 22.13 -40.03 35.78
C VAL A 9 21.82 -38.53 35.63
N VAL A 10 22.73 -37.78 35.02
CA VAL A 10 22.52 -36.37 34.66
C VAL A 10 21.93 -36.33 33.25
N THR A 11 20.62 -36.13 33.15
CA THR A 11 19.92 -35.88 31.88
C THR A 11 20.10 -34.41 31.51
N PHE A 12 20.95 -34.13 30.52
CA PHE A 12 21.01 -32.80 29.90
C PHE A 12 19.84 -32.64 28.93
N ALA A 13 18.80 -31.91 29.33
CA ALA A 13 17.77 -31.42 28.42
C ALA A 13 18.30 -30.17 27.70
N VAL A 14 18.74 -30.32 26.45
CA VAL A 14 19.04 -29.18 25.57
C VAL A 14 17.72 -28.70 24.99
N VAL A 15 17.17 -27.63 25.57
CA VAL A 15 16.04 -26.89 24.97
C VAL A 15 16.62 -25.96 23.92
N ALA A 16 16.50 -26.33 22.64
CA ALA A 16 16.81 -25.44 21.52
C ALA A 16 15.57 -24.56 21.25
N LEU A 17 15.57 -23.33 21.75
CA LEU A 17 14.65 -22.29 21.27
C LEU A 17 15.08 -21.91 19.86
N LEU A 18 14.37 -22.38 18.85
CA LEU A 18 14.45 -21.85 17.50
C LEU A 18 13.55 -20.62 17.43
N ALA A 19 14.14 -19.45 17.64
CA ALA A 19 13.50 -18.20 17.25
C ALA A 19 13.47 -18.15 15.71
N VAL A 20 12.32 -18.42 15.12
CA VAL A 20 12.08 -18.10 13.72
C VAL A 20 11.95 -16.58 13.67
N ALA A 21 13.04 -15.89 13.34
CA ALA A 21 12.97 -14.49 12.97
C ALA A 21 12.23 -14.42 11.64
N SER A 22 10.92 -14.19 11.68
CA SER A 22 10.19 -13.67 10.53
C SER A 22 10.86 -12.36 10.14
N GLY A 23 11.59 -12.37 9.02
CA GLY A 23 12.16 -11.17 8.44
C GLY A 23 11.04 -10.28 7.94
N VAL A 24 10.43 -9.50 8.83
CA VAL A 24 9.52 -8.42 8.43
C VAL A 24 10.41 -7.33 7.87
N ASN A 25 10.30 -7.04 6.57
CA ASN A 25 10.93 -5.84 6.02
C ASN A 25 10.37 -4.63 6.80
N ALA A 26 11.26 -3.72 7.19
CA ALA A 26 10.82 -2.49 7.84
C ALA A 26 9.87 -1.75 6.88
N ALA A 27 8.77 -1.23 7.42
CA ALA A 27 7.86 -0.41 6.63
C ALA A 27 8.63 0.82 6.11
N ILE A 28 8.40 1.17 4.86
CA ILE A 28 8.95 2.37 4.24
C ILE A 28 7.90 3.45 4.42
N THR A 29 8.25 4.53 5.10
CA THR A 29 7.32 5.62 5.43
C THR A 29 7.91 6.96 5.01
N THR A 30 7.16 7.72 4.23
CA THR A 30 7.46 9.12 3.92
C THR A 30 6.72 10.04 4.89
N THR A 31 7.47 10.95 5.51
CA THR A 31 6.98 11.93 6.51
C THR A 31 7.26 13.37 6.08
N PHE A 32 7.63 13.57 4.82
CA PHE A 32 8.01 14.83 4.16
C PHE A 32 9.10 15.70 4.85
N SER A 33 9.67 15.24 5.96
CA SER A 33 10.75 15.91 6.69
C SER A 33 12.04 16.03 5.87
N SER A 34 12.21 15.14 4.88
CA SER A 34 13.37 15.11 4.00
C SER A 34 13.05 15.53 2.55
N GLY A 35 11.89 16.16 2.35
CA GLY A 35 11.38 16.52 1.02
C GLY A 35 10.33 15.54 0.50
N LEU A 36 10.11 15.57 -0.81
CA LEU A 36 8.99 14.86 -1.45
C LEU A 36 9.16 13.34 -1.54
N GLU A 37 10.40 12.82 -1.55
CA GLU A 37 10.67 11.38 -1.68
C GLU A 37 9.94 10.72 -2.88
N GLY A 38 9.80 11.48 -3.98
CA GLY A 38 9.13 11.06 -5.22
C GLY A 38 7.62 11.29 -5.24
N TRP A 39 7.01 11.70 -4.12
CA TRP A 39 5.60 12.06 -4.07
C TRP A 39 5.34 13.42 -4.69
N GLU A 40 4.31 13.49 -5.52
CA GLU A 40 3.81 14.72 -6.11
C GLU A 40 2.30 14.85 -5.92
N GLY A 41 1.80 16.07 -6.08
CA GLY A 41 0.36 16.34 -6.13
C GLY A 41 0.06 17.35 -7.22
N PRO A 42 -1.23 17.70 -7.43
CA PRO A 42 -1.61 18.58 -8.53
C PRO A 42 -0.98 19.98 -8.38
N THR A 43 -0.67 20.59 -9.52
CA THR A 43 -0.11 21.93 -9.62
C THR A 43 -0.58 22.62 -10.90
N GLY A 44 -0.74 23.93 -10.87
CA GLY A 44 -1.08 24.73 -12.05
C GLY A 44 -2.28 25.65 -11.83
N ILE A 45 -3.11 25.78 -12.87
CA ILE A 45 -4.35 26.55 -12.77
C ILE A 45 -5.28 25.79 -11.82
N GLY A 46 -5.77 26.46 -10.77
CA GLY A 46 -6.57 25.83 -9.71
C GLY A 46 -5.84 25.78 -8.37
N GLY A 47 -4.51 25.86 -8.35
CA GLY A 47 -3.71 25.93 -7.12
C GLY A 47 -2.41 25.13 -7.18
N SER A 48 -1.98 24.59 -6.03
CA SER A 48 -0.73 23.83 -5.95
C SER A 48 -0.65 22.89 -4.77
N THR A 49 0.24 21.92 -4.90
CA THR A 49 0.72 21.07 -3.82
C THR A 49 2.07 21.56 -3.30
N PHE A 50 2.26 21.59 -1.98
CA PHE A 50 3.50 22.02 -1.33
C PHE A 50 3.69 21.33 0.03
N ILE A 51 4.92 21.30 0.53
CA ILE A 51 5.20 20.82 1.88
C ILE A 51 4.79 21.90 2.89
N ASP A 52 3.85 21.58 3.78
CA ASP A 52 3.42 22.45 4.88
C ASP A 52 4.19 22.07 6.15
N ASN A 53 5.10 22.95 6.58
CA ASN A 53 5.90 22.75 7.79
C ASN A 53 5.13 23.11 9.08
N THR A 54 3.89 23.60 8.96
CA THR A 54 3.05 24.02 10.09
C THR A 54 1.87 23.08 10.35
N LEU A 55 1.56 22.19 9.40
CA LEU A 55 0.54 21.16 9.48
C LEU A 55 1.18 19.79 9.29
N GLY A 56 0.79 18.81 10.11
CA GLY A 56 1.48 17.53 10.14
C GLY A 56 0.95 16.54 11.17
N ASN A 57 1.26 15.26 10.99
CA ASN A 57 1.04 14.21 11.99
C ASN A 57 2.40 13.74 12.55
N ALA A 58 2.98 14.58 13.41
CA ALA A 58 4.34 14.50 13.98
C ALA A 58 5.50 14.93 13.05
N ALA A 59 5.26 15.15 11.77
CA ALA A 59 6.22 15.65 10.78
C ALA A 59 5.54 16.61 9.78
N PRO A 60 6.26 17.36 8.91
CA PRO A 60 5.62 18.16 7.86
C PRO A 60 4.70 17.31 6.97
N SER A 61 3.65 17.91 6.42
CA SER A 61 2.72 17.23 5.52
C SER A 61 2.85 17.70 4.07
N LEU A 62 2.38 16.89 3.12
CA LEU A 62 2.18 17.31 1.74
C LEU A 62 0.75 17.83 1.59
N ARG A 63 0.60 19.14 1.42
CA ARG A 63 -0.69 19.81 1.38
C ARG A 63 -1.03 20.30 -0.02
N THR A 64 -2.26 20.02 -0.41
CA THR A 64 -2.86 20.43 -1.68
C THR A 64 -3.98 21.41 -1.40
N ILE A 65 -3.84 22.63 -1.92
CA ILE A 65 -4.94 23.61 -2.03
C ILE A 65 -5.21 23.77 -3.52
N PHE A 66 -6.31 23.19 -4.01
CA PHE A 66 -6.55 23.01 -5.45
C PHE A 66 -8.04 23.00 -5.81
N ASN A 67 -8.43 23.76 -6.82
CA ASN A 67 -9.76 23.69 -7.45
C ASN A 67 -9.69 22.93 -8.77
N ASP A 68 -10.26 21.72 -8.79
CA ASP A 68 -10.37 20.89 -10.00
C ASP A 68 -11.42 19.79 -9.81
N PHE A 69 -11.56 18.89 -10.77
CA PHE A 69 -12.42 17.70 -10.70
C PHE A 69 -12.03 16.72 -9.58
N GLY A 70 -10.75 16.71 -9.19
CA GLY A 70 -10.24 15.87 -8.12
C GLY A 70 -8.79 16.20 -7.80
N ILE A 71 -8.24 15.49 -6.82
CA ILE A 71 -6.83 15.58 -6.44
C ILE A 71 -6.18 14.20 -6.47
N THR A 72 -4.90 14.15 -6.80
CA THR A 72 -4.10 12.93 -6.82
C THR A 72 -2.77 13.20 -6.15
N PHE A 73 -2.37 12.35 -5.21
CA PHE A 73 -1.02 12.27 -4.68
C PHE A 73 -0.38 11.00 -5.23
N SER A 74 0.66 11.11 -6.03
CA SER A 74 1.25 9.93 -6.68
C SER A 74 2.76 9.86 -6.53
N ASN A 75 3.29 8.66 -6.74
CA ASN A 75 4.72 8.40 -6.77
C ASN A 75 5.04 7.42 -7.89
N SER A 76 5.77 7.90 -8.88
CA SER A 76 6.19 7.16 -10.08
C SER A 76 7.72 7.07 -10.22
N SER A 77 8.46 7.54 -9.21
CA SER A 77 9.92 7.68 -9.29
C SER A 77 10.69 7.01 -8.15
N ASN A 78 10.07 6.80 -7.00
CA ASN A 78 10.71 6.17 -5.86
C ASN A 78 10.56 4.66 -5.92
N ALA A 79 11.64 3.95 -6.28
CA ALA A 79 11.70 2.49 -6.39
C ALA A 79 11.33 1.72 -5.10
N ASN A 80 11.24 2.40 -3.95
CA ASN A 80 10.72 1.78 -2.73
C ASN A 80 9.20 1.61 -2.76
N PHE A 81 8.48 2.48 -3.48
CA PHE A 81 7.01 2.48 -3.60
C PHE A 81 6.50 1.83 -4.88
N ILE A 82 7.34 1.65 -5.90
CA ILE A 82 6.95 1.10 -7.20
C ILE A 82 7.75 -0.19 -7.53
N GLY A 83 7.41 -0.85 -8.61
CA GLY A 83 8.02 -2.09 -9.09
C GLY A 83 7.17 -3.35 -8.82
N ASP A 84 7.84 -4.49 -8.74
CA ASP A 84 7.18 -5.80 -8.61
C ASP A 84 6.74 -6.07 -7.16
N TYR A 85 5.43 -6.03 -6.93
CA TYR A 85 4.80 -6.32 -5.64
C TYR A 85 4.58 -7.83 -5.44
N THR A 86 4.69 -8.65 -6.49
CA THR A 86 4.51 -10.11 -6.42
C THR A 86 5.70 -10.84 -5.79
N THR A 87 6.82 -10.13 -5.62
CA THR A 87 7.99 -10.61 -4.87
C THR A 87 7.73 -10.84 -3.38
N ASP A 88 6.65 -10.25 -2.85
CA ASP A 88 6.22 -10.40 -1.46
C ASP A 88 4.81 -11.02 -1.43
N PRO A 89 4.53 -12.05 -0.61
CA PRO A 89 3.22 -12.68 -0.54
C PRO A 89 2.09 -11.73 -0.10
N ALA A 90 2.42 -10.69 0.67
CA ALA A 90 1.46 -9.68 1.11
C ALA A 90 2.09 -8.28 1.20
N VAL A 91 1.27 -7.29 0.90
CA VAL A 91 1.64 -5.87 0.92
C VAL A 91 0.55 -5.07 1.63
N THR A 92 0.94 -4.21 2.56
CA THR A 92 0.05 -3.23 3.21
C THR A 92 0.45 -1.83 2.78
N ILE A 93 -0.54 -1.06 2.34
CA ILE A 93 -0.40 0.35 1.96
C ILE A 93 -1.20 1.18 2.96
N SER A 94 -0.65 2.30 3.41
CA SER A 94 -1.39 3.26 4.24
C SER A 94 -0.99 4.70 4.01
N ILE A 95 -1.87 5.61 4.40
CA ILE A 95 -1.70 7.06 4.30
C ILE A 95 -2.54 7.73 5.39
N ASP A 96 -2.01 8.80 5.97
CA ASP A 96 -2.80 9.70 6.83
C ASP A 96 -3.28 10.88 6.01
N THR A 97 -4.52 11.32 6.23
CA THR A 97 -5.07 12.52 5.59
C THR A 97 -5.66 13.47 6.61
N TYR A 98 -5.57 14.76 6.32
CA TYR A 98 -6.29 15.82 6.99
C TYR A 98 -7.09 16.61 5.96
N THR A 99 -8.42 16.62 6.08
CA THR A 99 -9.31 17.35 5.18
C THR A 99 -9.76 18.64 5.83
N SER A 100 -9.18 19.77 5.42
CA SER A 100 -9.52 21.08 5.96
C SER A 100 -10.75 21.68 5.28
N PHE A 101 -10.88 21.48 3.97
CA PHE A 101 -11.96 22.04 3.16
C PHE A 101 -12.24 21.15 1.95
N LEU A 102 -13.52 20.90 1.70
CA LEU A 102 -14.03 20.29 0.48
C LEU A 102 -15.36 20.94 0.12
N ASN A 103 -15.42 21.62 -1.03
CA ASN A 103 -16.59 22.40 -1.37
C ASN A 103 -16.89 22.37 -2.87
N PHE A 104 -18.15 22.09 -3.20
CA PHE A 104 -18.67 22.07 -4.57
C PHE A 104 -19.69 23.21 -4.71
N PHE A 105 -19.31 24.28 -5.41
CA PHE A 105 -20.16 25.46 -5.66
C PHE A 105 -20.82 26.06 -4.40
N GLY A 106 -20.05 26.24 -3.33
CA GLY A 106 -20.51 26.81 -2.07
C GLY A 106 -21.18 25.81 -1.12
N ILE A 107 -21.27 24.52 -1.49
CA ILE A 107 -21.86 23.47 -0.67
C ILE A 107 -20.77 22.51 -0.21
N ASP A 108 -20.76 22.20 1.09
CA ASP A 108 -19.84 21.21 1.64
C ASP A 108 -19.99 19.87 0.90
N ALA A 109 -18.87 19.33 0.47
CA ALA A 109 -18.80 18.12 -0.32
C ALA A 109 -17.96 17.06 0.39
N THR A 110 -18.20 15.81 0.02
CA THR A 110 -17.33 14.68 0.35
C THR A 110 -16.80 14.05 -0.91
N ARG A 111 -15.66 13.37 -0.83
CA ARG A 111 -15.05 12.65 -1.96
C ARG A 111 -14.58 11.28 -1.52
N ASP A 112 -14.91 10.26 -2.28
CA ASP A 112 -14.26 8.96 -2.11
C ASP A 112 -12.75 9.12 -2.31
N PHE A 113 -12.00 8.32 -1.56
CA PHE A 113 -10.54 8.33 -1.58
C PHE A 113 -10.06 6.92 -1.85
N ILE A 114 -9.37 6.74 -2.96
CA ILE A 114 -8.88 5.44 -3.39
C ILE A 114 -7.36 5.41 -3.37
N VAL A 115 -6.81 4.21 -3.23
CA VAL A 115 -5.46 3.91 -3.73
C VAL A 115 -5.60 3.17 -5.06
N GLU A 116 -4.79 3.56 -6.03
CA GLU A 116 -4.71 2.99 -7.36
C GLU A 116 -3.26 2.60 -7.66
N LEU A 117 -3.06 1.39 -8.16
CA LEU A 117 -1.77 0.86 -8.60
C LEU A 117 -1.80 0.76 -10.12
N ARG A 118 -1.00 1.58 -10.80
CA ARG A 118 -1.04 1.77 -12.25
C ARG A 118 0.17 1.12 -12.92
N ASP A 119 -0.09 0.52 -14.08
CA ASP A 119 0.87 -0.11 -14.99
C ASP A 119 0.71 0.54 -16.37
N PHE A 120 1.79 1.14 -16.87
CA PHE A 120 1.85 1.87 -18.15
C PHE A 120 2.45 1.05 -19.29
N ASP A 121 2.96 -0.17 -19.05
CA ASP A 121 3.75 -0.88 -20.05
C ASP A 121 2.93 -1.31 -21.26
N ASN A 122 1.65 -1.66 -21.08
CA ASN A 122 0.79 -2.17 -22.15
C ASN A 122 -0.71 -1.84 -21.95
N PRO A 123 -1.12 -0.55 -21.95
CA PRO A 123 -2.53 -0.21 -21.85
C PRO A 123 -3.30 -0.61 -23.11
N GLU A 124 -4.58 -0.95 -22.93
CA GLU A 124 -5.51 -1.15 -24.04
C GLU A 124 -5.68 0.17 -24.83
N PRO A 125 -5.87 0.13 -26.16
CA PRO A 125 -6.04 1.36 -26.95
C PRO A 125 -7.17 2.25 -26.42
N GLY A 126 -6.85 3.53 -26.21
CA GLY A 126 -7.79 4.52 -25.66
C GLY A 126 -7.70 4.71 -24.15
N TYR A 127 -6.94 3.87 -23.46
CA TYR A 127 -6.67 4.00 -22.03
C TYR A 127 -5.22 4.47 -21.80
N PRO A 128 -4.98 5.32 -20.79
CA PRO A 128 -3.63 5.81 -20.49
C PRO A 128 -2.79 4.79 -19.70
N TRP A 129 -3.42 3.88 -18.96
CA TRP A 129 -2.79 2.81 -18.16
C TRP A 129 -3.80 1.67 -17.91
N THR A 130 -3.29 0.54 -17.40
CA THR A 130 -4.10 -0.49 -16.72
C THR A 130 -3.89 -0.36 -15.21
N SER A 131 -4.91 -0.52 -14.40
CA SER A 131 -4.74 -0.42 -12.93
C SER A 131 -5.70 -1.28 -12.14
N VAL A 132 -5.35 -1.45 -10.86
CA VAL A 132 -6.22 -2.00 -9.82
C VAL A 132 -6.35 -0.97 -8.72
N TRP A 133 -7.55 -0.83 -8.16
CA TRP A 133 -7.83 0.21 -7.18
C TRP A 133 -8.68 -0.28 -6.02
N TYR A 134 -8.58 0.38 -4.87
CA TYR A 134 -9.32 0.07 -3.66
C TYR A 134 -9.82 1.36 -3.00
N ASN A 135 -11.09 1.40 -2.62
CA ASN A 135 -11.66 2.52 -1.88
C ASN A 135 -11.29 2.45 -0.40
N LEU A 136 -10.50 3.41 0.05
CA LEU A 136 -10.01 3.52 1.41
C LEU A 136 -11.06 4.13 2.35
N GLY A 137 -11.96 4.94 1.82
CA GLY A 137 -12.98 5.65 2.56
C GLY A 137 -13.39 6.96 1.88
N THR A 138 -13.84 7.92 2.68
CA THR A 138 -14.36 9.18 2.19
C THR A 138 -13.67 10.34 2.91
N LEU A 139 -13.12 11.29 2.14
CA LEU A 139 -12.66 12.57 2.64
C LEU A 139 -13.87 13.45 2.96
N ASP A 140 -13.91 13.96 4.19
CA ASP A 140 -15.02 14.74 4.72
C ASP A 140 -14.50 15.81 5.69
N ALA A 141 -14.64 17.08 5.31
CA ALA A 141 -14.20 18.21 6.12
C ALA A 141 -15.01 18.37 7.41
N SER A 142 -16.19 17.75 7.51
CA SER A 142 -17.01 17.75 8.73
C SER A 142 -16.47 16.81 9.82
N ASN A 143 -15.51 15.95 9.48
CA ASN A 143 -14.83 15.06 10.40
C ASN A 143 -13.38 15.55 10.63
N PRO A 144 -13.17 16.50 11.55
CA PRO A 144 -11.87 17.17 11.70
C PRO A 144 -10.80 16.24 12.26
N GLY A 145 -9.55 16.53 11.91
CA GLY A 145 -8.37 15.81 12.41
C GLY A 145 -7.71 14.93 11.36
N TRP A 146 -6.63 14.27 11.78
CA TRP A 146 -5.92 13.29 10.98
C TRP A 146 -6.64 11.95 11.02
N HIS A 147 -6.85 11.36 9.84
CA HIS A 147 -7.45 10.03 9.67
C HIS A 147 -6.45 9.12 8.97
N SER A 148 -6.27 7.91 9.51
CA SER A 148 -5.40 6.90 8.93
C SER A 148 -6.20 5.92 8.09
N TRP A 149 -5.74 5.71 6.86
CA TRP A 149 -6.33 4.79 5.90
C TRP A 149 -5.36 3.66 5.58
N SER A 150 -5.88 2.45 5.37
CA SER A 150 -5.02 1.33 4.96
C SER A 150 -5.78 0.26 4.21
N VAL A 151 -5.06 -0.40 3.29
CA VAL A 151 -5.48 -1.64 2.65
C VAL A 151 -4.35 -2.65 2.69
N THR A 152 -4.70 -3.93 2.84
CA THR A 152 -3.74 -5.04 2.72
C THR A 152 -4.14 -5.93 1.55
N ILE A 153 -3.19 -6.12 0.63
CA ILE A 153 -3.21 -7.17 -0.37
C ILE A 153 -2.69 -8.43 0.32
N ALA A 154 -3.60 -9.34 0.68
CA ALA A 154 -3.26 -10.54 1.43
C ALA A 154 -2.61 -11.66 0.57
N ASP A 155 -2.81 -11.60 -0.74
CA ASP A 155 -2.24 -12.51 -1.73
C ASP A 155 -1.93 -11.74 -3.01
N THR A 156 -0.65 -11.43 -3.23
CA THR A 156 -0.16 -10.72 -4.43
C THR A 156 -0.09 -11.63 -5.67
N SER A 157 -0.25 -12.94 -5.50
CA SER A 157 -0.29 -13.93 -6.58
C SER A 157 -1.70 -14.17 -7.12
N ALA A 158 -2.72 -13.54 -6.50
CA ALA A 158 -4.11 -13.70 -6.91
C ALA A 158 -4.34 -13.24 -8.37
N ALA A 159 -4.90 -14.13 -9.19
CA ALA A 159 -5.25 -13.78 -10.58
C ALA A 159 -6.54 -12.93 -10.66
N ALA A 160 -7.56 -13.29 -9.88
CA ALA A 160 -8.81 -12.55 -9.82
C ALA A 160 -8.69 -11.33 -8.90
N LEU A 161 -9.50 -10.30 -9.15
CA LEU A 161 -9.64 -9.16 -8.24
C LEU A 161 -10.13 -9.63 -6.86
N PRO A 162 -9.41 -9.34 -5.77
CA PRO A 162 -9.92 -9.60 -4.42
C PRO A 162 -11.16 -8.75 -4.12
N ALA A 163 -11.95 -9.15 -3.12
CA ALA A 163 -13.13 -8.39 -2.72
C ALA A 163 -12.78 -6.93 -2.35
N GLY A 164 -13.55 -5.99 -2.89
CA GLY A 164 -13.33 -4.55 -2.70
C GLY A 164 -12.33 -3.91 -3.66
N TRP A 165 -11.60 -4.70 -4.44
CA TRP A 165 -10.73 -4.18 -5.50
C TRP A 165 -11.49 -4.06 -6.82
N GLY A 166 -11.30 -2.93 -7.49
CA GLY A 166 -11.75 -2.69 -8.86
C GLY A 166 -10.61 -2.79 -9.86
N GLY A 167 -10.98 -2.96 -11.14
CA GLY A 167 -10.06 -2.89 -12.26
C GLY A 167 -10.29 -1.63 -13.10
N TYR A 168 -9.30 -1.26 -13.90
CA TYR A 168 -9.41 -0.22 -14.92
C TYR A 168 -8.49 -0.55 -16.10
N GLY A 169 -8.87 -0.02 -17.28
CA GLY A 169 -8.19 -0.24 -18.56
C GLY A 169 -9.12 -0.82 -19.63
N ALA A 170 -10.35 -1.19 -19.26
CA ALA A 170 -11.42 -1.53 -20.19
C ALA A 170 -12.79 -1.24 -19.54
N GLU A 171 -13.86 -1.35 -20.32
CA GLU A 171 -15.25 -1.21 -19.86
C GLU A 171 -16.03 -2.49 -20.17
N ASP A 172 -16.89 -2.90 -19.25
CA ASP A 172 -17.87 -3.95 -19.54
C ASP A 172 -18.84 -3.44 -20.59
N PRO A 173 -19.03 -4.13 -21.73
CA PRO A 173 -19.86 -3.63 -22.83
C PRO A 173 -21.36 -3.57 -22.52
N ASN A 174 -21.81 -4.17 -21.41
CA ASN A 174 -23.21 -4.19 -20.99
C ASN A 174 -23.48 -3.22 -19.84
N THR A 175 -22.55 -3.10 -18.88
CA THR A 175 -22.73 -2.24 -17.70
C THR A 175 -21.98 -0.91 -17.82
N PHE A 176 -21.00 -0.82 -18.71
CA PHE A 176 -20.05 0.29 -18.85
C PHE A 176 -19.22 0.53 -17.58
N GLU A 177 -19.19 -0.44 -16.67
CA GLU A 177 -18.35 -0.36 -15.48
C GLU A 177 -16.88 -0.63 -15.85
N PRO A 178 -15.92 0.05 -15.19
CA PRO A 178 -14.51 -0.22 -15.38
C PRO A 178 -14.16 -1.66 -14.99
N ILE A 179 -13.39 -2.31 -15.84
CA ILE A 179 -12.87 -3.66 -15.64
C ILE A 179 -11.39 -3.72 -16.04
N LEU A 180 -10.72 -4.80 -15.65
CA LEU A 180 -9.41 -5.11 -16.23
C LEU A 180 -9.57 -5.51 -17.71
N PRO A 181 -8.63 -5.09 -18.59
CA PRO A 181 -8.63 -5.54 -19.99
C PRO A 181 -8.54 -7.07 -20.12
N PRO A 182 -9.04 -7.64 -21.24
CA PRO A 182 -8.86 -9.05 -21.52
C PRO A 182 -7.38 -9.48 -21.43
N GLY A 183 -7.12 -10.57 -20.71
CA GLY A 183 -5.76 -11.10 -20.52
C GLY A 183 -4.94 -10.41 -19.42
N ARG A 184 -5.45 -9.34 -18.80
CA ARG A 184 -4.89 -8.75 -17.58
C ARG A 184 -5.55 -9.38 -16.35
N THR A 185 -4.76 -9.50 -15.29
CA THR A 185 -5.11 -10.09 -13.99
C THR A 185 -4.66 -9.16 -12.87
N PHE A 186 -5.16 -9.37 -11.65
CA PHE A 186 -4.71 -8.60 -10.50
C PHE A 186 -3.19 -8.73 -10.29
N THR A 187 -2.68 -9.97 -10.23
CA THR A 187 -1.24 -10.24 -10.12
C THR A 187 -0.41 -9.66 -11.28
N SER A 188 -0.91 -9.67 -12.52
CA SER A 188 -0.14 -9.11 -13.65
C SER A 188 0.02 -7.59 -13.58
N VAL A 189 -0.91 -6.87 -12.95
CA VAL A 189 -0.76 -5.43 -12.68
C VAL A 189 0.22 -5.23 -11.53
N LEU A 190 0.12 -6.04 -10.47
CA LEU A 190 1.06 -5.97 -9.33
C LEU A 190 2.51 -6.31 -9.69
N ALA A 191 2.74 -7.09 -10.76
CA ALA A 191 4.07 -7.46 -11.21
C ALA A 191 4.88 -6.27 -11.79
N GLY A 192 4.22 -5.16 -12.12
CA GLY A 192 4.83 -3.98 -12.73
C GLY A 192 4.08 -2.72 -12.34
N VAL A 193 3.99 -2.43 -11.03
CA VAL A 193 3.41 -1.16 -10.58
C VAL A 193 4.39 -0.04 -10.94
N ASP A 194 4.03 0.83 -11.87
CA ASP A 194 4.83 1.96 -12.29
C ASP A 194 4.50 3.23 -11.50
N GLU A 195 3.27 3.34 -11.01
CA GLU A 195 2.81 4.44 -10.17
C GLU A 195 1.83 3.93 -9.11
N ILE A 196 2.05 4.39 -7.88
CA ILE A 196 1.03 4.36 -6.83
C ILE A 196 0.38 5.74 -6.74
N ALA A 197 -0.94 5.79 -6.77
CA ALA A 197 -1.71 7.02 -6.72
C ALA A 197 -2.79 6.94 -5.65
N PHE A 198 -2.82 7.93 -4.74
CA PHE A 198 -3.96 8.19 -3.88
C PHE A 198 -4.79 9.30 -4.48
N THR A 199 -6.04 9.03 -4.84
CA THR A 199 -6.83 9.99 -5.61
C THR A 199 -8.29 10.00 -5.20
N THR A 200 -8.95 11.12 -5.48
CA THR A 200 -10.41 11.23 -5.40
C THR A 200 -11.12 10.86 -6.71
N LEU A 201 -10.35 10.59 -7.77
CA LEU A 201 -10.86 10.25 -9.10
C LEU A 201 -11.11 8.74 -9.20
N VAL A 202 -12.24 8.29 -8.67
CA VAL A 202 -12.66 6.89 -8.77
C VAL A 202 -12.94 6.52 -10.25
N PRO A 203 -12.33 5.46 -10.79
CA PRO A 203 -12.60 5.01 -12.15
C PRO A 203 -14.09 4.79 -12.41
N GLY A 204 -14.57 5.21 -13.59
CA GLY A 204 -15.97 5.07 -14.01
C GLY A 204 -16.91 6.17 -13.50
N PHE A 205 -16.40 7.10 -12.69
CA PHE A 205 -17.18 8.25 -12.21
C PHE A 205 -16.83 9.53 -12.96
N PHE A 206 -17.82 10.41 -13.06
CA PHE A 206 -17.62 11.79 -13.48
C PHE A 206 -17.67 12.70 -12.27
N PHE A 207 -16.74 13.63 -12.21
CA PHE A 207 -16.60 14.57 -11.11
C PHE A 207 -16.89 15.99 -11.57
N GLY A 208 -17.26 16.87 -10.64
CA GLY A 208 -17.41 18.29 -10.88
C GLY A 208 -16.31 19.10 -10.19
N PHE A 209 -16.05 20.31 -10.68
CA PHE A 209 -15.07 21.23 -10.10
C PHE A 209 -15.34 21.48 -8.62
N THR A 210 -14.35 21.16 -7.78
CA THR A 210 -14.44 21.17 -6.32
C THR A 210 -13.20 21.84 -5.77
N ASP A 211 -13.38 22.69 -4.76
CA ASP A 211 -12.29 23.23 -3.97
C ASP A 211 -11.81 22.18 -2.98
N HIS A 212 -10.52 21.87 -3.01
CA HIS A 212 -9.85 20.94 -2.12
C HIS A 212 -8.82 21.68 -1.27
N ASP A 213 -8.83 21.45 0.03
CA ASP A 213 -7.73 21.73 0.96
C ASP A 213 -7.49 20.47 1.78
N VAL A 214 -6.55 19.65 1.32
CA VAL A 214 -6.26 18.33 1.86
C VAL A 214 -4.77 18.19 2.06
N ALA A 215 -4.36 17.75 3.24
CA ALA A 215 -2.99 17.37 3.54
C ALA A 215 -2.87 15.86 3.72
N VAL A 216 -1.71 15.32 3.34
CA VAL A 216 -1.35 13.92 3.54
C VAL A 216 -0.02 13.78 4.26
N ASP A 217 0.13 12.73 5.04
CA ASP A 217 1.34 12.42 5.80
C ASP A 217 1.48 10.90 6.01
N ASN A 218 2.64 10.46 6.52
CA ASN A 218 2.95 9.09 6.90
C ASN A 218 2.62 8.03 5.82
N ILE A 219 2.85 8.36 4.55
CA ILE A 219 2.57 7.43 3.46
C ILE A 219 3.49 6.23 3.58
N THR A 220 2.91 5.05 3.74
CA THR A 220 3.64 3.85 4.14
C THR A 220 3.37 2.68 3.21
N LEU A 221 4.44 2.00 2.82
CA LEU A 221 4.40 0.69 2.18
C LEU A 221 5.10 -0.33 3.08
N LYS A 222 4.38 -1.39 3.45
CA LYS A 222 4.91 -2.52 4.21
C LYS A 222 4.81 -3.79 3.40
N ARG A 223 5.97 -4.35 3.07
CA ARG A 223 6.14 -5.63 2.38
C ARG A 223 6.36 -6.74 3.41
N VAL A 224 5.64 -7.86 3.27
CA VAL A 224 5.82 -9.04 4.13
C VAL A 224 6.52 -10.11 3.30
N PRO A 225 7.82 -10.39 3.53
CA PRO A 225 8.54 -11.41 2.78
C PRO A 225 8.01 -12.80 3.06
N GLU A 226 8.20 -13.73 2.13
CA GLU A 226 7.98 -15.14 2.42
C GLU A 226 8.82 -15.58 3.63
N PRO A 227 8.26 -16.37 4.56
CA PRO A 227 9.07 -16.96 5.62
C PRO A 227 10.15 -17.83 4.98
N ALA A 228 11.42 -17.43 5.16
CA ALA A 228 12.56 -18.10 4.54
C ALA A 228 12.56 -19.60 4.86
N THR A 229 12.07 -20.40 3.91
CA THR A 229 12.05 -21.87 3.95
C THR A 229 13.48 -22.44 4.08
N THR A 230 14.50 -21.62 3.79
CA THR A 230 15.92 -21.90 3.97
C THR A 230 16.29 -22.25 5.42
N GLY A 231 15.61 -21.68 6.42
CA GLY A 231 15.81 -22.03 7.83
C GLY A 231 15.38 -23.48 8.15
N LEU A 232 14.25 -23.91 7.59
CA LEU A 232 13.71 -25.26 7.78
C LEU A 232 14.56 -26.34 7.11
N VAL A 233 15.15 -26.06 5.94
CA VAL A 233 16.04 -27.00 5.23
C VAL A 233 17.37 -27.20 5.97
N LEU A 234 17.95 -26.13 6.54
CA LEU A 234 19.18 -26.23 7.34
C LEU A 234 18.96 -26.99 8.66
N ILE A 235 17.79 -26.81 9.29
CA ILE A 235 17.41 -27.58 10.48
C ILE A 235 17.18 -29.05 10.13
N GLY A 236 16.48 -29.35 9.03
CA GLY A 236 16.29 -30.72 8.54
C GLY A 236 17.62 -31.44 8.23
N ALA A 237 18.56 -30.75 7.59
CA ALA A 237 19.89 -31.29 7.29
C ALA A 237 20.73 -31.55 8.56
N SER A 238 20.67 -30.65 9.55
CA SER A 238 21.40 -30.81 10.81
C SER A 238 20.84 -31.96 11.68
N LEU A 239 19.53 -32.21 11.65
CA LEU A 239 18.88 -33.35 12.32
C LEU A 239 19.25 -34.69 11.66
N LEU A 240 19.40 -34.72 10.33
CA LEU A 240 19.83 -35.93 9.60
C LEU A 240 21.31 -36.26 9.83
N LEU A 241 22.17 -35.25 9.97
CA LEU A 241 23.59 -35.43 10.27
C LEU A 241 23.82 -35.93 11.71
N ARG A 242 22.94 -35.58 12.66
CA ARG A 242 23.05 -36.00 14.07
C ARG A 242 22.59 -37.44 14.31
N ARG A 243 21.86 -38.05 13.37
CA ARG A 243 21.36 -39.43 13.46
C ARG A 243 22.36 -40.48 12.90
N ARG A 244 23.51 -40.04 12.41
CA ARG A 244 24.57 -40.89 11.83
C ARG A 244 25.82 -41.03 12.70
N ARG A 245 25.76 -40.72 14.00
CA ARG A 245 26.81 -41.01 14.97
C ARG A 245 26.29 -41.85 16.11
#